data_AF-A0A150GRZ5-F1
#
_entry.id   AF-A0A150GRZ5-F1
#
_cell.length_a   1.000
_cell.length_b   1.000
_cell.length_c   1.000
_cell.angle_alpha   90.00
_cell.angle_beta   90.00
_cell.angle_gamma   90.00
#
_symmetry.space_group_name_H-M   'P 1'
#
loop_
_entity.id
_entity.type
_entity.pdbx_description
1 polymer ?
#
loop_
_entity_poly.entity_id
_entity_poly.type
_entity_poly.pdbx_seq_one_letter_code
_entity_poly.pdbx_strand_id
1 'polypeptide(L)'
;MLTEYPASGFTVTDDYGVLATSLCPGEIYNLALTFPASRRSLLTASDGTFMSASSGCPNRRIIGVSAGPESVYTVSCTATGSVTFKVTSAGSNTAEAPTNRRWAYASLTVAVDDSCASAACEKPT
;
A
#
# COMPACT_ATOMS: atom_id res chain seq x y z
N MET A 1 17.65 -18.02 13.01
CA MET A 1 17.96 -16.78 12.25
C MET A 1 17.02 -16.75 11.05
N LEU A 2 15.95 -15.95 11.10
CA LEU A 2 15.03 -15.79 9.97
C LEU A 2 15.68 -14.82 9.00
N THR A 3 16.12 -15.29 7.83
CA THR A 3 16.67 -14.38 6.80
C THR A 3 15.50 -13.61 6.19
N GLU A 4 15.53 -12.30 6.36
CA GLU A 4 14.58 -11.35 5.79
C GLU A 4 14.74 -11.34 4.27
N TYR A 5 13.63 -11.53 3.57
CA TYR A 5 13.54 -11.17 2.15
C TYR A 5 12.68 -9.90 2.10
N PRO A 6 13.15 -8.79 1.52
CA PRO A 6 12.29 -7.63 1.31
C PRO A 6 11.19 -8.00 0.31
N ALA A 7 9.99 -7.44 0.46
CA ALA A 7 9.10 -7.33 -0.69
C ALA A 7 9.83 -6.51 -1.76
N SER A 8 9.96 -7.02 -2.97
CA SER A 8 10.90 -6.54 -3.99
C SER A 8 10.53 -5.20 -4.65
N GLY A 9 9.37 -4.62 -4.33
CA GLY A 9 9.00 -3.28 -4.80
C GLY A 9 7.70 -2.78 -4.19
N PHE A 10 7.67 -1.48 -3.90
CA PHE A 10 6.50 -0.75 -3.42
C PHE A 10 6.46 0.56 -4.23
N THR A 11 5.46 0.73 -5.09
CA THR A 11 5.28 1.95 -5.87
C THR A 11 3.92 2.56 -5.60
N VAL A 12 3.89 3.89 -5.59
CA VAL A 12 2.66 4.68 -5.47
C VAL A 12 2.61 5.58 -6.68
N THR A 13 1.51 5.52 -7.42
CA THR A 13 1.28 6.39 -8.57
C THR A 13 -0.05 7.12 -8.41
N ASP A 14 -0.20 8.27 -9.04
CA ASP A 14 -1.49 8.95 -9.17
C ASP A 14 -2.44 8.18 -10.11
N ASP A 15 -3.60 8.77 -10.41
CA ASP A 15 -4.61 8.23 -11.33
C ASP A 15 -4.13 8.22 -12.80
N TYR A 16 -3.15 9.06 -13.15
CA TYR A 16 -2.48 9.10 -14.45
C TYR A 16 -1.33 8.09 -14.58
N GLY A 17 -1.00 7.36 -13.51
CA GLY A 17 0.08 6.38 -13.49
C GLY A 17 1.48 6.99 -13.33
N VAL A 18 1.56 8.26 -12.95
CA VAL A 18 2.83 8.95 -12.65
C VAL A 18 3.25 8.63 -11.22
N LEU A 19 4.55 8.37 -11.03
CA LEU A 19 5.09 8.08 -9.71
C LEU A 19 4.86 9.26 -8.76
N ALA A 20 4.15 9.01 -7.67
CA ALA A 20 3.83 10.01 -6.67
C ALA A 20 5.06 10.29 -5.79
N THR A 21 5.51 11.54 -5.78
CA THR A 21 6.58 12.03 -4.89
C THR A 21 6.03 12.61 -3.59
N SER A 22 4.76 13.01 -3.59
CA SER A 22 3.96 13.44 -2.44
C SER A 22 2.53 12.93 -2.58
N LEU A 23 1.78 12.97 -1.48
CA LEU A 23 0.36 12.63 -1.42
C LEU A 23 -0.47 13.89 -1.15
N CYS A 24 -1.53 14.06 -1.91
CA CYS A 24 -2.47 15.16 -1.75
C CYS A 24 -3.69 14.69 -0.92
N PRO A 25 -4.09 15.41 0.14
CA PRO A 25 -5.30 15.08 0.89
C PRO A 25 -6.52 14.95 -0.02
N GLY A 26 -7.31 13.88 0.17
CA GLY A 26 -8.52 13.58 -0.63
C GLY A 26 -8.29 12.94 -1.98
N GLU A 27 -7.06 12.93 -2.49
CA GLU A 27 -6.75 12.33 -3.77
C GLU A 27 -6.63 10.81 -3.70
N ILE A 28 -6.75 10.19 -4.86
CA ILE A 28 -6.69 8.74 -5.05
C ILE A 28 -5.37 8.34 -5.67
N TYR A 29 -4.74 7.31 -5.12
CA TYR A 29 -3.48 6.77 -5.59
C TYR A 29 -3.57 5.26 -5.82
N ASN A 30 -2.82 4.78 -6.80
CA ASN A 30 -2.61 3.39 -7.08
C ASN A 30 -1.32 2.92 -6.41
N LEU A 31 -1.41 1.81 -5.68
CA LEU A 31 -0.29 1.15 -5.04
C LEU A 31 -0.03 -0.18 -5.74
N ALA A 32 1.18 -0.37 -6.25
CA ALA A 32 1.61 -1.65 -6.78
C ALA A 32 2.67 -2.27 -5.88
N LEU A 33 2.49 -3.55 -5.57
CA LEU A 33 3.45 -4.36 -4.84
C LEU A 33 4.10 -5.34 -5.81
N THR A 34 5.41 -5.54 -5.69
CA THR A 34 6.12 -6.54 -6.49
C THR A 34 6.72 -7.60 -5.58
N PHE A 35 6.36 -8.86 -5.82
CA PHE A 35 6.94 -10.01 -5.16
C PHE A 35 7.67 -10.89 -6.18
N PRO A 36 8.77 -11.57 -5.78
CA PRO A 36 9.49 -12.48 -6.67
C PRO A 36 8.70 -13.75 -7.01
N ALA A 37 7.59 -13.99 -6.30
CA ALA A 37 6.64 -15.08 -6.55
C ALA A 37 5.29 -14.74 -5.90
N SER A 38 4.27 -15.54 -6.22
CA SER A 38 2.94 -15.37 -5.66
C SER A 38 2.90 -15.53 -4.13
N ARG A 39 2.36 -14.52 -3.45
CA ARG A 39 2.30 -14.43 -1.98
C ARG A 39 0.93 -13.97 -1.53
N ARG A 40 0.54 -14.36 -0.31
CA ARG A 40 -0.53 -13.69 0.42
C ARG A 40 0.07 -12.48 1.11
N SER A 41 -0.66 -11.36 1.18
CA SER A 41 -0.12 -10.16 1.83
C SER A 41 -1.18 -9.40 2.62
N LEU A 42 -0.69 -8.72 3.65
CA LEU A 42 -1.41 -7.76 4.46
C LEU A 42 -0.79 -6.40 4.16
N LEU A 43 -1.58 -5.51 3.55
CA LEU A 43 -1.23 -4.12 3.28
C LEU A 43 -1.87 -3.22 4.33
N THR A 44 -1.11 -2.28 4.86
CA THR A 44 -1.55 -1.31 5.86
C THR A 44 -1.03 0.08 5.53
N ALA A 45 -1.76 1.10 5.96
CA ALA A 45 -1.36 2.50 5.92
C ALA A 45 -1.54 3.13 7.31
N SER A 46 -0.76 4.15 7.64
CA SER A 46 -0.92 4.88 8.92
C SER A 46 -2.20 5.70 8.98
N ASP A 47 -2.77 6.08 7.84
CA ASP A 47 -4.01 6.84 7.69
C ASP A 47 -4.70 6.45 6.36
N GLY A 48 -5.82 7.08 6.03
CA GLY A 48 -6.54 6.94 4.77
C GLY A 48 -7.32 5.63 4.62
N THR A 49 -7.75 5.35 3.39
CA THR A 49 -8.65 4.22 3.10
C THR A 49 -8.21 3.45 1.87
N PHE A 50 -8.15 2.13 1.96
CA PHE A 50 -8.00 1.27 0.79
C PHE A 50 -9.35 0.92 0.17
N MET A 51 -9.40 0.85 -1.15
CA MET A 51 -10.50 0.18 -1.85
C MET A 51 -10.51 -1.31 -1.46
N SER A 52 -11.68 -1.86 -1.16
CA SER A 52 -11.82 -3.21 -0.60
C SER A 52 -11.04 -3.39 0.72
N ALA A 53 -11.03 -2.36 1.57
CA ALA A 53 -10.49 -2.45 2.92
C ALA A 53 -11.15 -3.56 3.74
N SER A 54 -10.43 -4.00 4.76
CA SER A 54 -10.94 -4.94 5.76
C SER A 54 -12.05 -4.28 6.56
N SER A 55 -13.12 -5.03 6.86
CA SER A 55 -14.20 -4.53 7.70
C SER A 55 -13.67 -3.98 9.03
N GLY A 56 -14.10 -2.75 9.38
CA GLY A 56 -13.66 -2.04 10.58
C GLY A 56 -12.24 -1.49 10.56
N CYS A 57 -11.48 -1.66 9.48
CA CYS A 57 -10.10 -1.17 9.35
C CYS A 57 -9.88 -0.58 7.94
N PRO A 58 -10.25 0.69 7.68
CA PRO A 58 -10.19 1.30 6.35
C PRO A 58 -8.76 1.37 5.79
N ASN A 59 -7.77 1.53 6.67
CA ASN A 59 -6.36 1.57 6.35
C ASN A 59 -5.69 0.18 6.31
N ARG A 60 -6.47 -0.91 6.21
CA ARG A 60 -5.96 -2.29 6.16
C ARG A 60 -6.61 -3.08 5.03
N ARG A 61 -5.81 -3.75 4.20
CA ARG A 61 -6.29 -4.64 3.14
C ARG A 61 -5.60 -5.99 3.18
N ILE A 62 -6.41 -7.05 3.16
CA ILE A 62 -5.92 -8.43 3.01
C ILE A 62 -5.97 -8.79 1.53
N ILE A 63 -4.84 -9.20 0.98
CA ILE A 63 -4.67 -9.55 -0.42
C ILE A 63 -4.45 -11.06 -0.50
N GLY A 64 -5.17 -11.68 -1.42
CA GLY A 64 -5.03 -13.10 -1.75
C GLY A 64 -3.66 -13.45 -2.34
N VAL A 65 -3.54 -14.65 -2.91
CA VAL A 65 -2.28 -15.10 -3.53
C VAL A 65 -2.06 -14.33 -4.83
N SER A 66 -1.04 -13.47 -4.88
CA SER A 66 -0.64 -12.72 -6.09
C SER A 66 0.85 -12.40 -6.07
N ALA A 67 1.49 -12.35 -7.25
CA ALA A 67 2.88 -11.93 -7.40
C ALA A 67 3.02 -10.41 -7.57
N GLY A 68 1.96 -9.74 -8.00
CA GLY A 68 1.96 -8.30 -8.27
C GLY A 68 0.62 -7.65 -7.97
N PRO A 69 0.16 -7.63 -6.71
CA PRO A 69 -1.15 -7.06 -6.41
C PRO A 69 -1.13 -5.54 -6.44
N GLU A 70 -2.22 -4.98 -6.94
CA GLU A 70 -2.49 -3.55 -6.97
C GLU A 70 -3.60 -3.18 -5.98
N SER A 71 -3.54 -1.97 -5.43
CA SER A 71 -4.53 -1.41 -4.53
C SER A 71 -4.79 0.05 -4.82
N VAL A 72 -6.06 0.43 -4.79
CA VAL A 72 -6.44 1.84 -4.78
C VAL A 72 -6.48 2.32 -3.32
N TYR A 73 -5.96 3.52 -3.08
CA TYR A 73 -5.89 4.16 -1.77
C TYR A 73 -6.33 5.62 -1.87
N THR A 74 -7.19 6.04 -0.95
CA THR A 74 -7.63 7.43 -0.82
C THR A 74 -6.95 8.04 0.40
N VAL A 75 -6.27 9.17 0.18
CA VAL A 75 -5.64 9.94 1.26
C VAL A 75 -6.74 10.60 2.10
N SER A 76 -6.63 10.54 3.42
CA SER A 76 -7.55 11.27 4.31
C SER A 76 -7.47 12.77 4.04
N CYS A 77 -8.62 13.46 4.01
CA CYS A 77 -8.67 14.92 3.91
C CYS A 77 -8.03 15.65 5.10
N THR A 78 -7.75 14.93 6.18
CA THR A 78 -7.09 15.47 7.39
C THR A 78 -5.65 14.95 7.54
N ALA A 79 -5.14 14.21 6.55
CA ALA A 79 -3.77 13.75 6.56
C ALA A 79 -2.82 14.94 6.56
N THR A 80 -1.77 14.86 7.38
CA THR A 80 -0.69 15.86 7.44
C THR A 80 0.64 15.14 7.67
N GLY A 81 1.76 15.78 7.30
CA GLY A 81 3.09 15.24 7.53
C GLY A 81 3.44 14.09 6.57
N SER A 82 3.14 12.84 6.93
CA SER A 82 3.48 11.68 6.09
C SER A 82 2.53 10.50 6.29
N VAL A 83 2.33 9.73 5.23
CA VAL A 83 1.66 8.43 5.29
C VAL A 83 2.70 7.34 5.16
N THR A 84 2.69 6.39 6.10
CA THR A 84 3.53 5.19 6.04
C THR A 84 2.69 4.00 5.61
N PHE A 85 3.04 3.42 4.48
CA PHE A 85 2.53 2.15 4.04
C PHE A 85 3.44 1.02 4.50
N LYS A 86 2.84 -0.10 4.91
CA LYS A 86 3.57 -1.32 5.26
C LYS A 86 2.89 -2.52 4.64
N VAL A 87 3.70 -3.42 4.11
CA VAL A 87 3.25 -4.72 3.63
C VAL A 87 3.95 -5.81 4.43
N THR A 88 3.18 -6.80 4.87
CA THR A 88 3.69 -8.08 5.38
C THR A 88 3.16 -9.18 4.47
N SER A 89 4.03 -10.07 4.00
CA SER A 89 3.64 -11.13 3.08
C SER A 89 4.17 -12.50 3.52
N ALA A 90 3.44 -13.54 3.16
CA ALA A 90 3.82 -14.93 3.34
C ALA A 90 3.78 -15.64 1.99
N GLY A 91 4.88 -16.30 1.62
CA GLY A 91 4.87 -17.20 0.48
C GLY A 91 4.15 -18.51 0.79
N SER A 92 3.58 -19.10 -0.26
CA SER A 92 2.84 -20.36 -0.17
C SER A 92 3.76 -21.57 -0.33
N ASN A 93 3.25 -22.76 0.02
CA ASN A 93 3.95 -24.04 -0.05
C ASN A 93 3.91 -24.69 -1.46
N THR A 94 3.84 -23.90 -2.53
CA THR A 94 3.85 -24.46 -3.89
C THR A 94 5.24 -25.02 -4.25
N ALA A 95 5.25 -26.11 -5.00
CA ALA A 95 6.46 -26.86 -5.38
C ALA A 95 7.50 -26.00 -6.15
N GLU A 96 7.07 -24.87 -6.72
CA GLU A 96 7.88 -24.00 -7.57
C GLU A 96 8.94 -23.18 -6.83
N ALA A 97 8.87 -23.06 -5.49
CA ALA A 97 9.86 -22.28 -4.75
C ALA A 97 9.99 -22.70 -3.27
N PRO A 98 10.79 -23.73 -2.95
CA PRO A 98 10.98 -24.20 -1.57
C PRO A 98 11.58 -23.12 -0.63
N THR A 99 12.26 -22.10 -1.16
CA THR A 99 12.79 -20.95 -0.40
C THR A 99 11.74 -19.85 -0.13
N ASN A 100 10.56 -19.90 -0.75
CA ASN A 100 9.49 -18.91 -0.57
C ASN A 100 8.69 -19.06 0.72
N ARG A 101 9.00 -20.02 1.59
CA ARG A 101 8.34 -20.22 2.90
C ARG A 101 8.65 -19.14 3.94
N ARG A 102 9.12 -17.97 3.51
CA ARG A 102 9.59 -16.90 4.39
C ARG A 102 8.65 -15.73 4.35
N TRP A 103 8.37 -15.22 5.55
CA TRP A 103 7.76 -13.91 5.70
C TRP A 103 8.67 -12.86 5.10
N ALA A 104 8.05 -11.88 4.46
CA ALA A 104 8.72 -10.71 3.92
C ALA A 104 7.95 -9.47 4.37
N TYR A 105 8.67 -8.38 4.62
CA TYR A 105 8.08 -7.10 4.93
C TYR A 105 8.73 -6.00 4.09
N ALA A 106 7.98 -4.92 3.87
CA ALA A 106 8.52 -3.67 3.36
C ALA A 106 7.68 -2.51 3.88
N SER A 107 8.29 -1.31 3.87
CA SER A 107 7.62 -0.07 4.21
C SER A 107 8.01 1.03 3.24
N LEU A 108 7.05 1.90 2.94
CA LEU A 108 7.28 3.13 2.20
C LEU A 108 6.62 4.28 2.96
N THR A 109 7.35 5.36 3.15
CA THR A 109 6.81 6.59 3.73
C THR A 109 6.81 7.67 2.65
N VAL A 110 5.66 8.30 2.43
CA VAL A 110 5.49 9.38 1.46
C VAL A 110 5.00 10.62 2.20
N ALA A 111 5.59 11.77 1.88
CA ALA A 111 5.17 13.05 2.45
C ALA A 111 3.77 13.43 1.97
N VAL A 112 3.01 14.09 2.84
CA VAL A 112 1.72 14.71 2.47
C VAL A 112 2.01 16.17 2.11
N ASP A 113 1.51 16.59 0.96
CA ASP A 113 1.57 17.97 0.50
C ASP A 113 0.19 18.61 0.64
N ASP A 114 0.03 19.42 1.68
CA ASP A 114 -1.24 20.08 1.99
C ASP A 114 -1.61 21.15 0.95
N SER A 115 -0.65 21.57 0.10
CA SER A 115 -0.90 22.60 -0.91
C SER A 115 -1.69 22.09 -2.12
N CYS A 116 -1.78 20.77 -2.29
CA CYS A 116 -2.51 20.13 -3.39
C CYS A 116 -3.78 19.40 -2.93
N ALA A 117 -4.30 19.71 -1.74
CA ALA A 117 -5.53 19.11 -1.24
C ALA A 117 -6.68 19.21 -2.24
N SER A 118 -7.36 18.07 -2.45
CA SER A 118 -8.48 17.97 -3.37
C SER A 118 -9.62 18.90 -2.97
N ALA A 119 -10.36 19.41 -3.95
CA ALA A 119 -11.61 20.14 -3.69
C ALA A 119 -12.63 19.30 -2.91
N ALA A 120 -12.54 17.96 -3.00
CA ALA A 120 -13.37 17.04 -2.21
C ALA A 120 -13.12 17.14 -0.68
N CYS A 121 -12.02 17.75 -0.27
CA CYS A 121 -11.68 17.99 1.14
C CYS A 121 -12.18 19.33 1.69
N GLU A 122 -12.74 20.19 0.84
CA GLU A 122 -13.39 21.40 1.31
C GLU A 122 -14.65 21.01 2.10
N LYS A 123 -14.73 21.48 3.35
CA LYS A 123 -15.90 21.26 4.20
C LYS A 123 -17.10 21.97 3.56
N PRO A 124 -18.29 21.36 3.45
CA PRO A 124 -19.46 22.09 3.00
C PRO A 124 -19.71 23.27 3.94
N THR A 125 -19.84 24.46 3.35
CA THR A 125 -20.12 25.73 4.04
C THR A 125 -21.48 25.76 4.71
#